data_AF-A0A0M3JPS0-F1
#
_entry.id   AF-A0A0M3JPS0-F1
#
_cell.length_a   1.000
_cell.length_b   1.000
_cell.length_c   1.000
_cell.angle_alpha   90.00
_cell.angle_beta   90.00
_cell.angle_gamma   90.00
#
_symmetry.space_group_name_H-M   'P 1'
#
loop_
_entity.id
_entity.type
_entity.pdbx_description
1 polymer ?
#
loop_
_entity_poly.entity_id
_entity_poly.type
_entity_poly.pdbx_seq_one_letter_code
_entity_poly.pdbx_strand_id
1 'polypeptide(L)'
;MYTDQMYRYAPRATCSRAVPHCGSAYLFCDLRFNPHCVSKIKLNGNCRRFEGLDACFEGKCINGYCTPDFTPKKVHITLLNRTQLPS
;
A
#
# COMPACT_ATOMS: atom_id res chain seq x y z
N MET A 1 23.37 -30.89 18.04
CA MET A 1 21.96 -30.67 18.43
C MET A 1 21.37 -29.60 17.52
N TYR A 2 20.11 -29.82 17.20
CA TYR A 2 19.30 -29.32 16.08
C TYR A 2 19.16 -27.79 16.00
N THR A 3 19.00 -27.29 14.78
CA THR A 3 18.92 -25.88 14.37
C THR A 3 17.78 -25.14 15.06
N ASP A 4 18.12 -24.23 15.97
CA ASP A 4 17.17 -23.36 16.68
C ASP A 4 17.14 -21.95 16.05
N GLN A 5 17.06 -21.87 14.72
CA GLN A 5 16.75 -20.61 14.04
C GLN A 5 15.23 -20.42 14.09
N MET A 6 14.73 -20.16 15.30
CA MET A 6 13.36 -19.81 15.58
C MET A 6 12.95 -18.65 14.67
N TYR A 7 11.99 -18.91 13.79
CA TYR A 7 11.33 -17.93 12.95
C TYR A 7 10.90 -16.75 13.84
N ARG A 8 11.67 -15.65 13.83
CA ARG A 8 11.30 -14.46 14.62
C ARG A 8 9.95 -14.00 14.09
N TYR A 9 8.92 -14.21 14.90
CA TYR A 9 7.58 -13.70 14.64
C TYR A 9 7.67 -12.18 14.70
N ALA A 10 7.99 -11.54 13.57
CA ALA A 10 7.79 -10.12 13.44
C ALA A 10 6.28 -9.92 13.58
N PRO A 11 5.81 -9.13 14.57
CA PRO A 11 4.40 -8.79 14.64
C PRO A 11 3.99 -8.28 13.27
N ARG A 12 2.90 -8.83 12.72
CA ARG A 12 2.39 -8.40 11.40
C ARG A 12 2.39 -6.88 11.39
N ALA A 13 3.07 -6.28 10.41
CA ALA A 13 3.12 -4.83 10.26
C ALA A 13 1.67 -4.32 10.20
N THR A 14 1.20 -3.77 11.30
CA THR A 14 -0.15 -3.21 11.44
C THR A 14 -0.03 -1.74 11.08
N CYS A 15 -0.79 -1.32 10.08
CA CYS A 15 -0.77 0.06 9.61
C CYS A 15 -1.81 0.87 10.39
N SER A 16 -1.44 2.00 10.97
CA SER A 16 -2.36 2.79 11.80
C SER A 16 -2.85 4.04 11.06
N ARG A 17 -3.85 4.75 11.58
CA ARG A 17 -4.24 6.07 11.04
C ARG A 17 -3.07 7.07 11.03
N ALA A 18 -2.11 6.90 11.94
CA ALA A 18 -0.89 7.70 12.01
C ALA A 18 0.15 7.25 10.96
N VAL A 19 0.15 5.98 10.57
CA VAL A 19 1.06 5.41 9.57
C VAL A 19 0.25 4.57 8.57
N PRO A 20 -0.38 5.19 7.56
CA PRO A 20 -1.18 4.48 6.55
C PRO A 20 -0.31 3.73 5.53
N HIS A 21 1.02 3.74 5.69
CA HIS A 21 1.97 3.17 4.75
C HIS A 21 2.47 1.81 5.23
N CYS A 22 2.26 0.79 4.41
CA CYS A 22 2.74 -0.58 4.63
C CYS A 22 4.13 -0.83 4.03
N GLY A 23 4.85 0.23 3.64
CA GLY A 23 6.18 0.14 3.02
C GLY A 23 6.21 -0.31 1.56
N SER A 24 5.04 -0.46 0.91
CA SER A 24 4.96 -0.86 -0.50
C SER A 24 3.87 -0.09 -1.23
N ALA A 25 4.11 0.26 -2.50
CA ALA A 25 3.15 0.94 -3.37
C ALA A 25 1.94 0.06 -3.74
N TYR A 26 2.10 -1.27 -3.64
CA TYR A 26 1.07 -2.27 -3.93
C TYR A 26 0.24 -2.64 -2.71
N LEU A 27 0.54 -2.08 -1.54
CA LEU A 27 -0.20 -2.32 -0.31
C LEU A 27 -0.96 -1.04 0.07
N PHE A 28 -2.19 -1.20 0.53
CA PHE A 28 -2.95 -0.12 1.16
C PHE A 28 -3.32 -0.53 2.58
N CYS A 29 -3.54 0.47 3.42
CA CYS A 29 -3.97 0.23 4.78
C CYS A 29 -5.49 0.19 4.86
N ASP A 30 -6.06 -0.95 5.29
CA ASP A 30 -7.47 -1.01 5.66
C ASP A 30 -7.63 -0.73 7.15
N LEU A 31 -8.30 0.38 7.44
CA LEU A 31 -8.50 0.95 8.76
C LEU A 31 -9.92 0.71 9.30
N ARG A 32 -10.77 -0.04 8.59
CA ARG A 32 -12.22 -0.12 8.88
C ARG A 32 -12.56 -0.97 10.10
N PHE A 33 -11.86 -2.08 10.29
CA PHE A 33 -12.07 -3.00 11.41
C PHE A 33 -10.80 -3.17 12.22
N ASN A 34 -9.83 -3.88 11.65
CA ASN A 34 -8.51 -4.03 12.23
C ASN A 34 -7.50 -3.38 11.29
N PRO A 35 -6.62 -2.50 11.78
CA PRO A 35 -5.56 -1.90 10.99
C PRO A 35 -4.66 -2.97 10.36
N HIS A 36 -4.85 -3.26 9.08
CA HIS A 36 -4.09 -4.28 8.38
C HIS A 36 -3.69 -3.85 6.97
N CYS A 37 -2.50 -4.28 6.58
CA CYS A 37 -1.98 -4.10 5.24
C CYS A 37 -2.62 -5.10 4.30
N VAL A 38 -3.32 -4.60 3.29
CA VAL A 38 -3.96 -5.41 2.25
C VAL A 38 -3.37 -5.07 0.89
N SER A 39 -3.33 -6.06 0.01
CA SER A 39 -2.90 -5.88 -1.37
C SER A 39 -3.89 -5.02 -2.14
N LYS A 40 -3.37 -4.03 -2.86
CA LYS A 40 -4.14 -3.25 -3.83
C LYS A 40 -4.66 -4.15 -4.95
N ILE A 41 -5.79 -3.75 -5.47
CA ILE A 41 -6.50 -4.40 -6.55
C ILE A 41 -5.88 -3.92 -7.87
N LYS A 42 -5.58 -4.88 -8.75
CA LYS A 42 -5.09 -4.60 -10.10
C LYS A 42 -6.12 -3.80 -10.93
N LEU A 43 -5.66 -3.16 -12.00
CA LEU A 43 -6.55 -2.57 -13.00
C LEU A 43 -7.57 -3.60 -13.49
N ASN A 44 -8.81 -3.13 -13.71
CA ASN A 44 -9.99 -3.94 -14.01
C ASN A 44 -10.41 -4.94 -12.91
N GLY A 45 -9.78 -4.90 -11.73
CA GLY A 45 -10.22 -5.69 -10.58
C GLY A 45 -11.48 -5.11 -9.92
N ASN A 46 -12.19 -5.97 -9.19
CA ASN A 46 -13.42 -5.62 -8.51
C ASN A 46 -13.11 -4.89 -7.19
N CYS A 47 -13.47 -3.61 -7.12
CA CYS A 47 -13.29 -2.76 -5.95
C CYS A 47 -14.59 -2.50 -5.18
N ARG A 48 -15.64 -3.30 -5.43
CA ARG A 48 -16.89 -3.24 -4.66
C ARG A 48 -16.57 -3.40 -3.18
N ARG A 49 -17.19 -2.55 -2.34
CA ARG A 49 -16.90 -2.39 -0.90
C ARG A 49 -15.62 -1.63 -0.56
N PHE A 50 -14.73 -1.34 -1.50
CA PHE A 50 -13.53 -0.49 -1.30
C PHE A 50 -13.68 0.90 -1.92
N GLU A 51 -14.91 1.29 -2.23
CA GLU A 51 -15.27 2.61 -2.75
C GLU A 51 -14.81 3.71 -1.76
N GLY A 52 -14.04 4.68 -2.26
CA GLY A 52 -13.48 5.78 -1.47
C GLY A 52 -12.13 5.51 -0.78
N LEU A 53 -11.60 4.29 -0.84
CA LEU A 53 -10.23 3.99 -0.38
C LEU A 53 -9.24 3.94 -1.56
N ASP A 54 -7.95 4.09 -1.27
CA ASP A 54 -6.84 3.88 -2.24
C ASP A 54 -6.57 2.38 -2.46
N ALA A 55 -7.63 1.62 -2.75
CA ALA A 55 -7.58 0.18 -2.94
C ALA A 55 -7.15 -0.21 -4.36
N CYS A 56 -7.30 0.67 -5.36
CA CYS A 56 -6.86 0.42 -6.72
C CYS A 56 -5.39 0.81 -6.90
N PHE A 57 -4.61 -0.06 -7.54
CA PHE A 57 -3.24 0.27 -7.93
C PHE A 57 -3.29 1.30 -9.08
N GLU A 58 -2.70 2.48 -8.86
CA GLU A 58 -2.61 3.57 -9.87
C GLU A 58 -3.96 3.90 -10.55
N GLY A 59 -5.04 3.75 -9.80
CA GLY A 59 -6.38 3.95 -10.31
C GLY A 59 -7.36 4.43 -9.26
N LYS A 60 -8.60 4.64 -9.71
CA LYS A 60 -9.76 4.85 -8.86
C LYS A 60 -10.80 3.77 -9.09
N CYS A 61 -11.56 3.49 -8.03
CA CYS A 61 -12.73 2.64 -8.13
C CYS A 61 -13.86 3.41 -8.82
N ILE A 62 -14.18 3.04 -10.05
CA ILE A 62 -15.26 3.65 -10.85
C ILE A 62 -16.20 2.51 -11.27
N ASN A 63 -17.50 2.66 -10.99
CA ASN A 63 -18.51 1.64 -11.31
C ASN A 63 -18.20 0.23 -10.74
N GLY A 64 -17.49 0.15 -9.61
CA GLY A 64 -17.09 -1.12 -8.99
C GLY A 64 -15.84 -1.78 -9.59
N TYR A 65 -15.17 -1.12 -10.55
CA TYR A 65 -13.94 -1.59 -11.16
C TYR A 65 -12.78 -0.59 -11.03
N CYS A 66 -11.57 -1.10 -10.84
CA CYS A 66 -10.38 -0.26 -10.85
C CYS A 66 -10.08 0.22 -12.28
N THR A 67 -10.22 1.54 -12.48
CA THR A 67 -9.90 2.19 -13.75
C THR A 67 -8.61 3.00 -13.57
N PRO A 68 -7.67 2.96 -14.52
CA PRO A 68 -6.44 3.74 -14.41
C PRO A 68 -6.77 5.23 -14.32
N ASP A 69 -6.22 5.90 -13.32
CA ASP A 69 -6.29 7.35 -13.22
C ASP A 69 -5.04 7.93 -13.89
N PHE A 70 -5.22 8.58 -15.05
CA PHE A 70 -4.14 9.34 -15.68
C PHE A 70 -3.89 10.68 -14.98
N THR A 71 -4.55 10.94 -13.85
CA THR A 71 -4.19 12.08 -13.04
C THR A 71 -2.79 11.83 -12.51
N PRO A 72 -1.81 12.71 -12.81
CA PRO A 72 -0.47 12.54 -12.27
C PRO A 72 -0.62 12.53 -10.76
N LYS A 73 -0.50 11.36 -10.13
CA LYS A 73 -0.48 11.27 -8.67
C LYS A 73 0.61 12.24 -8.27
N LYS A 74 0.26 13.24 -7.45
CA LYS A 74 1.22 14.17 -6.86
C LYS A 74 2.29 13.28 -6.25
N VAL A 75 3.39 13.11 -6.98
CA VAL A 75 4.60 12.54 -6.44
C VAL A 75 4.81 13.39 -5.21
N HIS A 76 4.76 12.76 -4.05
CA HIS A 76 5.27 13.40 -2.87
C HIS A 76 6.76 13.55 -3.20
N ILE A 77 7.10 14.65 -3.85
CA ILE A 77 8.43 15.24 -3.90
C ILE A 77 8.71 15.64 -2.46
N THR A 78 8.77 14.64 -1.56
CA THR A 78 9.65 14.72 -0.43
C THR A 78 10.99 14.90 -1.10
N LEU A 79 11.52 16.11 -0.92
CA LEU A 79 12.83 16.54 -1.33
C LEU A 79 13.84 15.50 -0.84
N LEU A 80 14.06 14.42 -1.59
CA LEU A 80 15.33 13.72 -1.54
C LEU A 80 16.29 14.67 -2.24
N ASN A 81 16.94 15.46 -1.38
CA ASN A 81 18.17 16.15 -1.68
C ASN A 81 18.99 15.28 -2.63
N ARG A 82 19.41 15.92 -3.71
CA ARG A 82 20.20 15.40 -4.83
C ARG A 82 21.63 15.04 -4.40
N THR A 83 21.83 14.43 -3.23
CA THR A 83 23.13 14.17 -2.61
C THR A 83 23.32 12.70 -2.29
N GLN A 84 23.13 11.81 -3.28
CA GLN A 84 23.69 10.47 -3.25
C GLN A 84 23.61 9.83 -4.64
N LEU A 85 24.48 10.30 -5.53
CA LEU A 85 25.01 9.51 -6.62
C LEU A 85 26.40 9.04 -6.16
N PRO A 86 26.62 7.75 -5.82
CA PRO A 86 27.98 7.26 -5.74
C PRO A 86 28.53 7.13 -7.16
N SER A 87 29.60 7.87 -7.40
CA SER A 87 30.57 7.75 -8.49
C SER A 87 31.21 6.37 -8.54
#